data_AF-A0A6F9C8K8-F1
#
_entry.id   AF-A0A6F9C8K8-F1
#
_cell.length_a   1.000
_cell.length_b   1.000
_cell.length_c   1.000
_cell.angle_alpha   90.00
_cell.angle_beta   90.00
_cell.angle_gamma   90.00
#
_symmetry.space_group_name_H-M   'P 1'
#
loop_
_entity.id
_entity.type
_entity.pdbx_description
1 polymer ?
#
loop_
_entity_poly.entity_id
_entity_poly.type
_entity_poly.pdbx_seq_one_letter_code
_entity_poly.pdbx_strand_id
1 'polypeptide(L)'
;IQYITCRALTCSEPNRNYPFPGYIDISSLVVQDDYMFIQDLHIVSTDEHQVFAAVQEWNQNDTYNLYLSDTRGILFTLAMENVKTTRGLGGNQMLDLY
;
A
#
# COMPACT_ATOMS: atom_id res chain seq x y z
N ILE A 1 -15.31 -12.32 3.55
CA ILE A 1 -13.92 -12.52 4.04
C ILE A 1 -13.76 -11.70 5.31
N GLN A 2 -12.89 -12.08 6.25
CA GLN A 2 -12.72 -11.36 7.52
C GLN A 2 -11.26 -10.91 7.65
N TYR A 3 -11.06 -9.61 7.73
CA TYR A 3 -9.72 -9.03 7.88
C TYR A 3 -9.30 -9.13 9.35
N ILE A 4 -8.06 -9.55 9.56
CA ILE A 4 -7.47 -9.74 10.89
C ILE A 4 -6.22 -8.87 10.96
N THR A 5 -6.08 -8.15 12.06
CA THR A 5 -4.87 -7.42 12.42
C THR A 5 -4.22 -8.11 13.60
N CYS A 6 -2.94 -8.41 13.49
CA CYS A 6 -2.15 -9.06 14.53
C CYS A 6 -0.66 -8.83 14.26
N ARG A 7 0.17 -8.98 15.30
CA ARG A 7 1.62 -9.07 15.08
C ARG A 7 1.93 -10.40 14.41
N ALA A 8 2.68 -10.35 13.31
CA ALA A 8 2.98 -11.53 12.48
C ALA A 8 3.53 -12.72 13.29
N LEU A 9 4.40 -12.44 14.28
CA LEU A 9 5.04 -13.46 15.11
C LEU A 9 4.14 -14.05 16.20
N THR A 10 2.99 -13.44 16.50
CA THR A 10 2.11 -13.83 17.62
C THR A 10 0.64 -13.91 17.21
N CYS A 11 0.35 -14.20 15.94
CA CYS A 11 -1.00 -14.19 15.39
C CYS A 11 -1.80 -15.47 15.73
N SER A 12 -1.99 -15.72 17.02
CA SER A 12 -2.90 -16.75 17.55
C SER A 12 -4.30 -16.17 17.79
N GLU A 13 -5.34 -17.00 17.83
CA GLU A 13 -6.74 -16.60 18.06
C GLU A 13 -6.95 -15.50 19.13
N PRO A 14 -6.34 -15.57 20.33
CA PRO A 14 -6.51 -14.52 21.35
C PRO A 14 -5.88 -13.17 20.98
N ASN A 15 -4.96 -13.13 20.03
CA ASN A 15 -4.23 -11.91 19.61
C ASN A 15 -4.73 -11.35 18.27
N ARG A 16 -5.84 -11.86 17.75
CA ARG A 16 -6.47 -11.39 16.52
C ARG A 16 -7.39 -10.23 16.85
N ASN A 17 -7.08 -9.06 16.31
CA ASN A 17 -7.98 -7.94 16.31
C ASN A 17 -8.75 -7.88 14.98
N TYR A 18 -10.05 -7.70 15.08
CA TYR A 18 -10.92 -7.55 13.93
C TYR A 18 -11.23 -6.05 13.78
N PRO A 19 -10.58 -5.36 12.82
CA PRO A 19 -10.73 -3.92 12.67
C PRO A 19 -12.15 -3.51 12.25
N PHE A 20 -12.93 -4.42 11.68
CA PHE A 20 -14.27 -4.13 11.19
C PHE A 20 -15.31 -4.99 11.92
N PRO A 21 -16.43 -4.40 12.38
CA PRO A 21 -17.51 -5.11 13.06
C PRO A 21 -18.37 -5.86 12.03
N GLY A 22 -17.84 -6.93 11.43
CA GLY A 22 -18.62 -7.80 10.54
C GLY A 22 -17.82 -8.48 9.43
N TYR A 23 -18.52 -9.22 8.59
CA TYR A 23 -17.98 -9.78 7.35
C TYR A 23 -17.94 -8.68 6.29
N ILE A 24 -16.78 -8.49 5.67
CA ILE A 24 -16.63 -7.57 4.55
C ILE A 24 -16.71 -8.38 3.26
N ASP A 25 -17.64 -7.97 2.40
CA ASP A 25 -17.68 -8.43 1.01
C ASP A 25 -16.50 -7.80 0.27
N ILE A 26 -15.75 -8.60 -0.48
CA ILE A 26 -14.63 -8.12 -1.32
C ILE A 26 -15.09 -7.13 -2.41
N SER A 27 -16.40 -7.09 -2.66
CA SER A 27 -17.08 -6.18 -3.59
C SER A 27 -17.68 -4.97 -2.87
N SER A 28 -17.68 -4.95 -1.53
CA SER A 28 -18.12 -3.82 -0.73
C SER A 28 -16.98 -2.81 -0.66
N LEU A 29 -17.10 -1.77 -1.47
CA LEU A 29 -16.29 -0.56 -1.38
C LEU A 29 -16.51 0.08 0.01
N VAL A 30 -15.72 -0.31 1.01
CA VAL A 30 -15.68 0.39 2.30
C VAL A 30 -14.73 1.57 2.11
N VAL A 31 -15.26 2.67 1.57
CA VAL A 31 -14.68 3.99 1.75
C VAL A 31 -15.15 4.48 3.11
N GLN A 32 -14.29 4.33 4.11
CA GLN A 32 -14.20 5.26 5.23
C GLN A 32 -12.78 5.80 5.17
N ASP A 33 -12.65 7.12 5.25
CA ASP A 33 -11.49 7.96 4.90
C ASP A 33 -10.12 7.61 5.54
N ASP A 34 -9.99 6.45 6.20
CA ASP A 34 -8.84 6.03 7.01
C ASP A 34 -8.13 4.74 6.53
N TYR A 35 -8.59 4.06 5.46
CA TYR A 35 -7.97 2.80 4.99
C TYR A 35 -7.79 2.72 3.47
N MET A 36 -6.56 2.43 3.03
CA MET A 36 -6.22 2.19 1.63
C MET A 36 -6.12 0.68 1.34
N PHE A 37 -6.82 0.22 0.31
CA PHE A 37 -6.67 -1.15 -0.20
C PHE A 37 -5.57 -1.17 -1.26
N ILE A 38 -4.44 -1.76 -0.92
CA ILE A 38 -3.25 -1.83 -1.76
C ILE A 38 -3.37 -3.04 -2.69
N GLN A 39 -3.28 -2.80 -4.00
CA GLN A 39 -3.14 -3.83 -5.01
C GLN A 39 -1.68 -4.28 -5.13
N ASP A 40 -0.73 -3.34 -5.12
CA ASP A 40 0.70 -3.63 -5.22
C ASP A 40 1.55 -2.60 -4.45
N LEU A 41 2.71 -3.05 -3.95
CA LEU A 41 3.68 -2.23 -3.21
C LEU A 41 5.09 -2.51 -3.74
N HIS A 42 5.76 -1.47 -4.23
CA HIS A 42 7.13 -1.54 -4.73
C HIS A 42 8.05 -0.61 -3.94
N ILE A 43 9.22 -1.12 -3.52
CA ILE A 43 10.25 -0.28 -2.91
C ILE A 43 11.14 0.27 -4.03
N VAL A 44 11.07 1.58 -4.25
CA VAL A 44 11.79 2.28 -5.32
C VAL A 44 13.22 2.59 -4.89
N SER A 45 13.40 3.08 -3.66
CA SER A 45 14.71 3.40 -3.10
C SER A 45 14.71 3.29 -1.58
N THR A 46 15.87 3.01 -1.00
CA THR A 46 16.12 3.05 0.45
C THR A 46 17.38 3.86 0.76
N ASP A 47 17.71 4.83 -0.08
CA ASP A 47 18.86 5.69 0.09
C ASP A 47 18.63 6.72 1.21
N GLU A 48 19.75 7.26 1.74
CA GLU A 48 19.75 8.38 2.67
C GLU A 48 18.84 8.26 3.92
N HIS A 49 18.72 7.04 4.47
CA HIS A 49 17.94 6.73 5.68
C HIS A 49 16.42 6.89 5.52
N GLN A 50 15.91 6.99 4.31
CA GLN A 50 14.47 7.03 4.04
C GLN A 50 14.10 5.93 3.04
N VAL A 51 12.84 5.52 3.05
CA VAL A 51 12.28 4.55 2.13
C VAL A 51 11.34 5.27 1.19
N PHE A 52 11.58 5.12 -0.10
CA PHE A 52 10.68 5.58 -1.15
C PHE A 52 9.91 4.38 -1.69
N ALA A 53 8.59 4.41 -1.53
CA ALA A 53 7.70 3.33 -1.89
C ALA A 53 6.65 3.81 -2.89
N ALA A 54 6.36 2.97 -3.88
CA ALA A 54 5.25 3.15 -4.81
C ALA A 54 4.13 2.19 -4.42
N VAL A 55 2.92 2.71 -4.27
CA VAL A 55 1.73 1.96 -3.88
C VAL A 55 0.69 2.10 -4.97
N GLN A 56 0.19 0.98 -5.48
CA GLN A 56 -0.98 0.96 -6.35
C GLN A 56 -2.22 0.67 -5.51
N GLU A 57 -3.19 1.56 -5.54
CA GLU A 57 -4.48 1.35 -4.90
C GLU A 57 -5.40 0.51 -5.80
N TRP A 58 -6.27 -0.31 -5.19
CA TRP A 58 -7.18 -1.21 -5.92
C TRP A 58 -8.08 -0.51 -6.95
N ASN A 59 -8.41 0.77 -6.72
CA ASN A 59 -9.28 1.55 -7.59
C ASN A 59 -8.51 2.40 -8.62
N GLN A 60 -7.17 2.34 -8.65
CA GLN A 60 -6.35 3.11 -9.57
C GLN A 60 -5.89 2.25 -10.76
N ASN A 61 -6.14 2.75 -11.97
CA ASN A 61 -5.84 2.04 -13.19
C ASN A 61 -4.50 2.55 -13.77
N ASP A 62 -3.46 1.73 -13.66
CA ASP A 62 -2.10 1.97 -14.17
C ASP A 62 -1.34 3.16 -13.56
N THR A 63 -1.81 3.68 -12.42
CA THR A 63 -1.13 4.72 -11.66
C THR A 63 -0.70 4.24 -10.28
N TYR A 64 0.41 4.80 -9.81
CA TYR A 64 0.95 4.57 -8.47
C TYR A 64 0.98 5.89 -7.70
N ASN A 65 0.74 5.79 -6.40
CA ASN A 65 1.01 6.86 -5.45
C ASN A 65 2.38 6.61 -4.81
N LEU A 66 3.19 7.66 -4.71
CA LEU A 66 4.54 7.59 -4.15
C LEU A 66 4.53 8.09 -2.71
N TYR A 67 5.21 7.36 -1.84
CA TYR A 67 5.30 7.64 -0.42
C TYR A 67 6.75 7.68 0.03
N LEU A 68 7.08 8.67 0.86
CA LEU A 68 8.36 8.81 1.54
C LEU A 68 8.21 8.46 3.02
N SER A 69 9.13 7.67 3.55
CA SER A 69 9.15 7.34 4.97
C SER A 69 9.85 8.41 5.82
N ASP A 70 9.59 8.38 7.14
CA ASP A 70 10.47 9.00 8.12
C ASP A 70 11.86 8.32 8.13
N THR A 71 12.83 8.90 8.84
CA THR A 71 14.22 8.39 8.93
C THR A 71 14.34 7.01 9.59
N ARG A 72 13.23 6.49 10.12
CA ARG A 72 13.13 5.16 10.74
C ARG A 72 12.42 4.15 9.84
N GLY A 73 11.85 4.57 8.70
CA GLY A 73 11.12 3.67 7.79
C GLY A 73 9.73 3.24 8.30
N ILE A 74 9.14 3.98 9.24
CA ILE A 74 7.89 3.58 9.93
C ILE A 74 6.69 4.38 9.42
N LEU A 75 6.81 5.70 9.33
CA LEU A 75 5.70 6.57 8.95
C LEU A 75 5.87 7.02 7.51
N PHE A 76 4.89 6.76 6.67
CA PHE A 76 4.91 7.11 5.26
C PHE A 76 3.99 8.31 4.99
N THR A 77 4.51 9.30 4.27
CA THR A 77 3.76 10.48 3.83
C THR A 77 3.69 10.48 2.31
N LEU A 78 2.51 10.83 1.78
CA LEU A 78 2.29 10.97 0.34
C LEU A 78 3.22 12.05 -0.23
N ALA A 79 4.00 11.67 -1.24
CA ALA A 79 4.93 12.54 -1.94
C ALA A 79 4.39 12.96 -3.32
N MET A 80 3.76 12.03 -4.04
CA MET A 80 3.20 12.29 -5.37
C MET A 80 2.04 11.34 -5.67
N GLU A 81 0.97 11.85 -6.27
CA GLU A 81 -0.20 11.05 -6.64
C GLU A 81 -0.26 10.80 -8.15
N ASN A 82 -0.93 9.70 -8.52
CA ASN A 82 -1.30 9.40 -9.90
C ASN A 82 -0.10 9.33 -10.86
N VAL A 83 1.03 8.81 -10.39
CA VAL A 83 2.24 8.64 -11.19
C VAL A 83 1.99 7.54 -12.20
N LYS A 84 2.09 7.89 -13.48
CA LYS A 84 1.89 6.94 -14.57
C LYS A 84 3.04 5.97 -14.63
N THR A 85 2.69 4.72 -14.92
CA THR A 85 3.68 3.70 -15.22
C THR A 85 3.70 3.37 -16.69
N THR A 86 4.89 3.18 -17.23
CA THR A 86 5.10 2.63 -18.56
C THR A 86 5.61 1.21 -18.44
N ARG A 87 5.07 0.31 -19.27
CA ARG A 87 5.53 -1.07 -19.30
C ARG A 87 6.68 -1.19 -20.30
N GLY A 88 7.88 -1.44 -19.78
CA GLY A 88 9.05 -1.68 -20.60
C GLY A 88 8.91 -2.97 -21.43
N LEU A 89 9.74 -3.09 -22.47
CA LEU A 89 9.73 -4.22 -23.41
C LEU A 89 9.92 -5.61 -22.74
N GLY A 90 10.49 -5.63 -21.53
CA GLY A 90 10.65 -6.84 -20.72
C GLY A 90 9.51 -7.14 -19.73
N GLY A 91 8.41 -6.36 -19.75
CA GLY A 91 7.31 -6.49 -18.81
C GLY A 91 7.50 -5.74 -17.48
N ASN A 92 8.70 -5.18 -17.25
CA ASN A 92 9.00 -4.35 -16.09
C ASN A 92 8.18 -3.05 -16.12
N GLN A 93 7.57 -2.69 -15.00
CA GLN A 93 6.94 -1.38 -14.84
C GLN A 93 8.02 -0.32 -14.54
N MET A 94 7.95 0.79 -15.26
CA MET A 94 8.79 1.97 -15.08
C MET A 94 7.89 3.11 -14.59
N LEU A 95 8.34 3.82 -13.55
CA LEU A 95 7.64 4.98 -13.02
C LEU A 95 8.13 6.24 -13.75
N ASP A 96 7.23 6.95 -14.41
CA ASP A 96 7.57 8.19 -15.11
C ASP A 96 7.47 9.39 -14.16
N LEU A 97 8.63 9.85 -13.67
CA LEU A 97 8.77 11.05 -12.84
C LEU A 97 9.15 12.21 -13.76
N TYR A 98 8.28 13.21 -13.90
CA TYR A 98 8.52 14.41 -14.71
C TYR A 98 9.05 15.57 -13.87
#